data_AF-A0A946GKN1-F1
#
_entry.id   AF-A0A946GKN1-F1
#
_cell.length_a   1.000
_cell.length_b   1.000
_cell.length_c   1.000
_cell.angle_alpha   90.00
_cell.angle_beta   90.00
_cell.angle_gamma   90.00
#
_symmetry.space_group_name_H-M   'P 1'
#
loop_
_entity.id
_entity.type
_entity.pdbx_description
1 polymer ?
#
loop_
_entity_poly.entity_id
_entity_poly.type
_entity_poly.pdbx_seq_one_letter_code
_entity_poly.pdbx_strand_id
1 'polypeptide(L)'
;MKALSAAFLVPFFLVAFFGNQNPALPDGDESDLVELGRYLFFDPRLSGDGSLSCASCHIPSKGWADGEALSTSYPGSDGFRNTKSLLNASRVDYFYWDGRLDGSDAETQVRDSITETHFMNMDGRLMLERLKQIPEYVQLFSDALAQEPSFGGTCGVCTRRRPKLSFACLPS
;
A
#
# COMPACT_ATOMS: atom_id res chain seq x y z
N MET A 1 40.37 8.45 -54.06
CA MET A 1 39.94 7.08 -53.69
C MET A 1 39.94 6.98 -52.17
N LYS A 2 38.76 6.68 -51.61
CA LYS A 2 38.42 6.24 -50.25
C LYS A 2 38.72 7.20 -49.07
N ALA A 3 37.66 7.89 -48.69
CA ALA A 3 37.48 8.62 -47.44
C ALA A 3 37.67 7.69 -46.23
N LEU A 4 38.48 8.12 -45.27
CA LEU A 4 38.63 7.50 -43.97
C LEU A 4 37.45 7.91 -43.09
N SER A 5 36.73 6.90 -42.62
CA SER A 5 35.55 7.01 -41.75
C SER A 5 35.93 7.63 -40.41
N ALA A 6 35.30 8.77 -40.07
CA ALA A 6 35.34 9.34 -38.74
C ALA A 6 34.49 8.48 -37.81
N ALA A 7 35.13 7.59 -37.05
CA ALA A 7 34.50 6.95 -35.91
C ALA A 7 34.26 8.04 -34.85
N PHE A 8 33.03 8.51 -34.75
CA PHE A 8 32.55 9.31 -33.63
C PHE A 8 32.71 8.47 -32.36
N LEU A 9 33.82 8.68 -31.65
CA LEU A 9 33.96 8.32 -30.24
C LEU A 9 33.02 9.25 -29.47
N VAL A 10 31.75 8.87 -29.37
CA VAL A 10 30.87 9.45 -28.36
C VAL A 10 31.46 9.06 -27.01
N PRO A 11 31.93 10.00 -26.19
CA PRO A 11 32.47 9.65 -24.90
C PRO A 11 31.36 8.97 -24.10
N PHE A 12 31.67 7.79 -23.56
CA PHE A 12 30.80 6.95 -22.73
C PHE A 12 30.46 7.61 -21.36
N PHE A 13 30.42 8.94 -21.30
CA PHE A 13 30.14 9.76 -20.13
C PHE A 13 28.73 10.36 -20.14
N LEU A 14 27.92 10.08 -21.18
CA LEU A 14 26.53 10.55 -21.27
C LEU A 14 25.48 9.44 -21.11
N VAL A 15 25.79 8.40 -20.32
CA VAL A 15 24.81 7.38 -19.88
C VAL A 15 24.87 7.26 -18.35
N ALA A 16 24.70 8.38 -17.65
CA ALA A 16 24.63 8.40 -16.19
C ALA A 16 23.62 9.43 -15.64
N PHE A 17 22.64 9.86 -16.44
CA PHE A 17 21.57 10.78 -16.00
C PHE A 17 20.15 10.21 -16.13
N PHE A 18 20.03 8.90 -16.37
CA PHE A 18 18.82 8.14 -16.03
C PHE A 18 19.07 7.32 -14.76
N GLY A 19 19.65 7.97 -13.75
CA GLY A 19 19.48 7.50 -12.39
C GLY A 19 17.99 7.62 -12.09
N ASN A 20 17.35 6.48 -11.83
CA ASN A 20 15.98 6.38 -11.36
C ASN A 20 15.82 7.28 -10.11
N GLN A 21 15.38 8.53 -10.32
CA GLN A 21 14.93 9.41 -9.26
C GLN A 21 13.57 8.90 -8.83
N ASN A 22 13.56 7.77 -8.12
CA ASN A 22 12.47 7.53 -7.19
C ASN A 22 12.46 8.75 -6.27
N PRO A 23 11.34 9.47 -6.10
CA PRO A 23 11.26 10.40 -4.99
C PRO A 23 11.57 9.59 -3.74
N ALA A 24 12.68 9.92 -3.10
CA ALA A 24 13.02 9.36 -1.80
C ALA A 24 11.81 9.60 -0.88
N LEU A 25 11.55 8.63 -0.01
CA LEU A 25 10.57 8.77 1.06
C LEU A 25 10.76 10.12 1.75
N PRO A 26 9.69 10.81 2.17
CA PRO A 26 9.86 11.88 3.13
C PRO A 26 10.43 11.26 4.42
N ASP A 27 11.70 11.54 4.68
CA ASP A 27 12.49 11.65 5.92
C ASP A 27 12.26 10.72 7.13
N GLY A 28 11.36 9.73 7.08
CA GLY A 28 11.16 8.71 8.12
C GLY A 28 12.09 7.52 7.92
N ASP A 29 12.56 6.90 9.01
CA ASP A 29 13.31 5.65 8.91
C ASP A 29 12.38 4.56 8.33
N GLU A 30 12.86 3.79 7.36
CA GLU A 30 12.14 2.64 6.80
C GLU A 30 11.71 1.67 7.91
N SER A 31 12.48 1.61 8.99
CA SER A 31 12.15 0.82 10.18
C SER A 31 10.86 1.32 10.88
N ASP A 32 10.69 2.63 11.04
CA ASP A 32 9.53 3.25 11.69
C ASP A 32 8.26 3.08 10.84
N LEU A 33 8.36 3.21 9.52
CA LEU A 33 7.24 2.95 8.59
C LEU A 33 6.78 1.48 8.66
N VAL A 34 7.73 0.55 8.69
CA VAL A 34 7.43 -0.88 8.82
C VAL A 34 6.80 -1.17 10.17
N GLU A 35 7.28 -0.53 11.24
CA GLU A 35 6.71 -0.69 12.57
C GLU A 35 5.28 -0.14 12.66
N LEU A 36 5.04 1.09 12.20
CA LEU A 36 3.70 1.67 12.15
C LEU A 36 2.75 0.79 11.32
N GLY A 37 3.18 0.35 10.14
CA GLY A 37 2.42 -0.56 9.29
C GLY A 37 2.10 -1.88 9.99
N ARG A 38 3.06 -2.44 10.74
CA ARG A 38 2.83 -3.64 11.56
C ARG A 38 1.77 -3.38 12.63
N TYR A 39 1.83 -2.28 13.37
CA TYR A 39 0.80 -1.98 14.37
C TYR A 39 -0.60 -1.88 13.73
N LEU A 40 -0.73 -1.13 12.64
CA LEU A 40 -2.00 -0.96 11.93
C LEU A 40 -2.54 -2.29 11.38
N PHE A 41 -1.68 -3.14 10.82
CA PHE A 41 -2.09 -4.41 10.20
C PHE A 41 -2.80 -5.37 11.16
N PHE A 42 -2.38 -5.37 12.43
CA PHE A 42 -2.93 -6.26 13.45
C PHE A 42 -3.96 -5.58 14.36
N ASP A 43 -4.25 -4.29 14.18
CA ASP A 43 -5.15 -3.54 15.06
C ASP A 43 -6.62 -3.63 14.62
N PRO A 44 -7.49 -4.25 15.43
CA PRO A 44 -8.90 -4.37 15.07
C PRO A 44 -9.67 -3.05 15.18
N ARG A 45 -9.13 -2.01 15.85
CA ARG A 45 -9.77 -0.69 15.99
C ARG A 45 -9.99 0.03 14.65
N LEU A 46 -9.33 -0.44 13.59
CA LEU A 46 -9.52 0.01 12.21
C LEU A 46 -10.82 -0.50 11.57
N SER A 47 -11.54 -1.45 12.18
CA SER A 47 -12.87 -1.87 11.74
C SER A 47 -13.98 -1.13 12.48
N GLY A 48 -15.14 -0.98 11.84
CA GLY A 48 -16.30 -0.23 12.34
C GLY A 48 -16.71 -0.63 13.76
N ASP A 49 -16.79 -1.93 14.04
CA ASP A 49 -17.14 -2.50 15.35
C ASP A 49 -15.95 -2.89 16.22
N GLY A 50 -14.72 -2.76 15.70
CA GLY A 50 -13.51 -3.17 16.43
C GLY A 50 -13.29 -4.68 16.50
N SER A 51 -13.93 -5.48 15.63
CA SER A 51 -13.83 -6.94 15.64
C SER A 51 -12.79 -7.51 14.65
N LEU A 52 -12.43 -6.76 13.61
CA LEU A 52 -11.57 -7.22 12.51
C LEU A 52 -10.34 -6.34 12.33
N SER A 53 -9.20 -6.96 12.05
CA SER A 53 -8.00 -6.32 11.50
C SER A 53 -7.65 -6.92 10.14
N CYS A 54 -6.64 -6.37 9.46
CA CYS A 54 -6.16 -6.95 8.20
C CYS A 54 -5.72 -8.42 8.40
N ALA A 55 -5.11 -8.72 9.56
CA ALA A 55 -4.67 -10.05 9.94
C ALA A 55 -5.81 -11.05 10.18
N SER A 56 -7.05 -10.59 10.39
CA SER A 56 -8.21 -11.49 10.55
C SER A 56 -8.49 -12.28 9.26
N CYS A 57 -8.30 -11.67 8.09
CA CYS A 57 -8.52 -12.31 6.79
C CYS A 57 -7.19 -12.72 6.12
N HIS A 58 -6.09 -12.00 6.38
CA HIS A 58 -4.78 -12.29 5.78
C HIS A 58 -3.86 -13.01 6.77
N ILE A 59 -4.15 -14.30 7.00
CA ILE A 59 -3.57 -15.08 8.09
C ILE A 59 -2.19 -15.64 7.69
N PRO A 60 -1.08 -15.35 8.41
CA PRO A 60 0.26 -15.79 8.03
C PRO A 60 0.39 -17.31 7.87
N SER A 61 -0.22 -18.10 8.77
CA SER A 61 -0.16 -19.57 8.72
C SER A 61 -0.93 -20.18 7.55
N LYS A 62 -1.84 -19.41 6.92
CA LYS A 62 -2.60 -19.81 5.74
C LYS A 62 -2.09 -19.13 4.46
N GLY A 63 -0.80 -18.78 4.43
CA GLY A 63 -0.19 -18.12 3.27
C GLY A 63 -0.71 -16.69 3.04
N TRP A 64 -1.03 -15.97 4.12
CA TRP A 64 -1.57 -14.61 4.10
C TRP A 64 -2.93 -14.46 3.39
N ALA A 65 -3.73 -15.53 3.42
CA ALA A 65 -5.14 -15.57 3.05
C ALA A 65 -5.96 -16.17 4.21
N ASP A 66 -7.28 -16.33 4.04
CA ASP A 66 -8.17 -16.90 5.05
C ASP A 66 -8.33 -18.42 4.92
N GLY A 67 -7.98 -18.99 3.76
CA GLY A 67 -8.11 -20.42 3.45
C GLY A 67 -9.54 -20.88 3.19
N GLU A 68 -10.48 -19.96 3.03
CA GLU A 68 -11.89 -20.25 2.81
C GLU A 68 -12.26 -20.14 1.32
N ALA A 69 -13.28 -20.88 0.88
CA ALA A 69 -13.77 -20.79 -0.49
C ALA A 69 -14.43 -19.42 -0.78
N LEU A 70 -15.04 -18.82 0.24
CA LEU A 70 -15.60 -17.48 0.27
C LEU A 70 -15.22 -16.86 1.61
N SER A 71 -14.88 -15.56 1.61
CA SER A 71 -14.50 -14.89 2.86
C SER A 71 -15.70 -14.76 3.79
N THR A 72 -15.45 -14.75 5.10
CA THR A 72 -16.48 -14.48 6.10
C THR A 72 -16.87 -13.00 6.16
N SER A 73 -16.09 -12.10 5.55
CA SER A 73 -16.37 -10.66 5.47
C SER A 73 -16.60 -9.99 6.84
N TYR A 74 -17.00 -8.71 6.82
CA TYR A 74 -17.41 -7.99 8.03
C TYR A 74 -18.63 -8.67 8.71
N PRO A 75 -18.72 -8.69 10.06
CA PRO A 75 -19.83 -9.36 10.75
C PRO A 75 -21.21 -8.92 10.24
N GLY A 76 -22.05 -9.90 9.92
CA GLY A 76 -23.37 -9.66 9.33
C GLY A 76 -23.39 -9.53 7.80
N SER A 77 -22.24 -9.71 7.13
CA SER A 77 -22.13 -9.85 5.68
C SER A 77 -21.52 -11.21 5.34
N ASP A 78 -22.00 -11.85 4.28
CA ASP A 78 -21.28 -12.97 3.66
C ASP A 78 -20.34 -12.42 2.59
N GLY A 79 -19.14 -12.99 2.48
CA GLY A 79 -18.25 -12.70 1.36
C GLY A 79 -18.71 -13.40 0.10
N PHE A 80 -18.57 -12.70 -1.02
CA PHE A 80 -18.89 -13.24 -2.34
C PHE A 80 -17.64 -13.69 -3.12
N ARG A 81 -16.44 -13.55 -2.53
CA ARG A 81 -15.14 -14.01 -3.07
C ARG A 81 -14.25 -14.50 -1.92
N ASN A 82 -13.28 -15.35 -2.24
CA ASN A 82 -12.23 -15.72 -1.28
C ASN A 82 -11.25 -14.55 -1.04
N THR A 83 -10.58 -14.57 0.11
CA THR A 83 -9.53 -13.60 0.42
C THR A 83 -8.28 -13.89 -0.42
N LYS A 84 -7.75 -12.86 -1.10
CA LYS A 84 -6.48 -12.98 -1.84
C LYS A 84 -5.30 -13.06 -0.86
N SER A 85 -4.27 -13.82 -1.22
CA SER A 85 -3.01 -13.81 -0.48
C SER A 85 -2.30 -12.45 -0.59
N LEU A 86 -1.68 -11.99 0.49
CA LEU A 86 -0.79 -10.82 0.45
C LEU A 86 0.64 -11.16 -0.04
N LEU A 87 0.97 -12.43 -0.22
CA LEU A 87 2.27 -12.81 -0.76
C LEU A 87 2.43 -12.22 -2.16
N ASN A 88 3.49 -11.45 -2.36
CA ASN A 88 3.76 -10.71 -3.59
C ASN A 88 2.67 -9.69 -3.99
N ALA A 89 1.84 -9.22 -3.04
CA ALA A 89 0.84 -8.17 -3.30
C ALA A 89 1.47 -6.86 -3.80
N SER A 90 2.76 -6.63 -3.58
CA SER A 90 3.52 -5.50 -4.15
C SER A 90 3.93 -5.68 -5.62
N ARG A 91 3.65 -6.84 -6.23
CA ARG A 91 4.05 -7.16 -7.61
C ARG A 91 2.89 -7.42 -8.56
N VAL A 92 1.65 -7.37 -8.06
CA VAL A 92 0.48 -7.59 -8.92
C VAL A 92 0.31 -6.44 -9.91
N ASP A 93 -0.21 -6.76 -11.10
CA ASP A 93 -0.56 -5.78 -12.12
C ASP A 93 -1.93 -5.18 -11.89
N TYR A 94 -2.85 -5.94 -11.32
CA TYR A 94 -4.18 -5.47 -10.94
C TYR A 94 -4.55 -6.00 -9.55
N PHE A 95 -5.23 -5.14 -8.79
CA PHE A 95 -5.91 -5.48 -7.56
C PHE A 95 -7.34 -5.95 -7.82
N TYR A 96 -8.01 -6.45 -6.78
CA TYR A 96 -9.32 -7.11 -6.84
C TYR A 96 -9.40 -8.37 -7.72
N TRP A 97 -10.48 -9.13 -7.57
CA TRP A 97 -10.71 -10.36 -8.35
C TRP A 97 -11.15 -10.08 -9.78
N ASP A 98 -11.81 -8.96 -10.01
CA ASP A 98 -12.23 -8.48 -11.34
C ASP A 98 -11.13 -7.65 -12.04
N GLY A 99 -10.01 -7.38 -11.37
CA GLY A 99 -8.88 -6.65 -11.94
C GLY A 99 -9.15 -5.15 -12.16
N ARG A 100 -10.19 -4.58 -11.54
CA ARG A 100 -10.65 -3.22 -11.84
C ARG A 100 -9.69 -2.10 -11.41
N LEU A 101 -8.76 -2.39 -10.51
CA LEU A 101 -7.87 -1.40 -9.92
C LEU A 101 -6.43 -1.71 -10.32
N ASP A 102 -5.72 -0.71 -10.82
CA ASP A 102 -4.32 -0.86 -11.22
C ASP A 102 -3.45 -1.21 -10.01
N GLY A 103 -2.51 -2.13 -10.18
CA GLY A 103 -1.62 -2.59 -9.13
C GLY A 103 -0.73 -1.49 -8.55
N SER A 104 -0.51 -0.37 -9.25
CA SER A 104 0.20 0.79 -8.70
C SER A 104 -0.64 1.58 -7.68
N ASP A 105 -1.96 1.47 -7.71
CA ASP A 105 -2.87 2.20 -6.81
C ASP A 105 -3.24 1.35 -5.58
N ALA A 106 -2.24 1.10 -4.73
CA ALA A 106 -2.45 0.36 -3.49
C ALA A 106 -3.17 1.20 -2.42
N GLU A 107 -3.11 2.53 -2.51
CA GLU A 107 -3.77 3.44 -1.53
C GLU A 107 -5.28 3.33 -1.62
N THR A 108 -5.82 3.33 -2.84
CA THR A 108 -7.24 3.10 -3.07
C THR A 108 -7.64 1.70 -2.59
N GLN A 109 -6.82 0.67 -2.85
CA GLN A 109 -7.11 -0.68 -2.36
C GLN A 109 -7.22 -0.73 -0.82
N VAL A 110 -6.28 -0.11 -0.10
CA VAL A 110 -6.30 -0.06 1.37
C VAL A 110 -7.48 0.76 1.89
N ARG A 111 -7.72 1.93 1.29
CA ARG A 111 -8.87 2.78 1.60
C ARG A 111 -10.16 1.98 1.49
N ASP A 112 -10.39 1.32 0.36
CA ASP A 112 -11.59 0.55 0.10
C ASP A 112 -11.72 -0.61 1.09
N SER A 113 -10.63 -1.33 1.40
CA SER A 113 -10.64 -2.38 2.43
C SER A 113 -11.07 -1.88 3.80
N ILE A 114 -10.68 -0.66 4.18
CA ILE A 114 -11.06 -0.04 5.45
C ILE A 114 -12.54 0.41 5.41
N THR A 115 -12.96 1.08 4.34
CA THR A 115 -14.24 1.80 4.32
C THR A 115 -15.42 0.99 3.80
N GLU A 116 -15.19 -0.06 3.00
CA GLU A 116 -16.27 -0.84 2.42
C GLU A 116 -17.00 -1.67 3.46
N THR A 117 -18.33 -1.72 3.30
CA THR A 117 -19.27 -2.30 4.27
C THR A 117 -19.07 -3.79 4.50
N HIS A 118 -18.58 -4.50 3.49
CA HIS A 118 -18.36 -5.94 3.52
C HIS A 118 -16.93 -6.33 3.92
N PHE A 119 -16.01 -5.37 4.09
CA PHE A 119 -14.64 -5.64 4.54
C PHE A 119 -14.43 -5.24 6.00
N MET A 120 -14.29 -3.95 6.28
CA MET A 120 -14.05 -3.45 7.63
C MET A 120 -15.08 -2.41 8.09
N ASN A 121 -15.93 -1.91 7.19
CA ASN A 121 -17.07 -1.03 7.50
C ASN A 121 -16.71 0.17 8.40
N MET A 122 -15.55 0.77 8.19
CA MET A 122 -15.04 1.86 9.00
C MET A 122 -15.32 3.22 8.36
N ASP A 123 -15.89 4.17 9.10
CA ASP A 123 -15.89 5.57 8.69
C ASP A 123 -14.49 6.17 8.87
N GLY A 124 -13.91 6.69 7.80
CA GLY A 124 -12.55 7.23 7.82
C GLY A 124 -12.36 8.38 8.82
N ARG A 125 -13.39 9.19 9.11
CA ARG A 125 -13.29 10.29 10.09
C ARG A 125 -13.26 9.71 11.51
N LEU A 126 -14.14 8.75 11.80
CA LEU A 126 -14.14 8.06 13.10
C LEU A 126 -12.84 7.31 13.36
N MET A 127 -12.21 6.75 12.32
CA MET A 127 -10.93 6.05 12.44
C MET A 127 -9.84 6.99 12.94
N LEU A 128 -9.81 8.22 12.43
CA LEU A 128 -8.84 9.23 12.87
C LEU A 128 -9.05 9.63 14.32
N GLU A 129 -10.30 9.86 14.72
CA GLU A 129 -10.59 10.17 16.12
C GLU A 129 -10.09 9.04 17.03
N ARG A 130 -10.35 7.76 16.67
CA ARG A 130 -9.84 6.61 17.42
C ARG A 130 -8.32 6.60 17.54
N LEU A 131 -7.61 6.77 16.42
CA LEU A 131 -6.14 6.76 16.40
C LEU A 131 -5.54 7.92 17.19
N LYS A 132 -6.16 9.11 17.14
CA LYS A 132 -5.71 10.30 17.88
C LYS A 132 -5.92 10.21 19.39
N GLN A 133 -6.84 9.38 19.87
CA GLN A 133 -7.01 9.12 21.31
C GLN A 133 -5.89 8.26 21.92
N ILE A 134 -4.98 7.72 21.10
CA ILE A 134 -3.93 6.78 21.52
C ILE A 134 -2.57 7.49 21.38
N PRO A 135 -1.94 7.93 22.48
CA PRO A 135 -0.67 8.65 22.44
C PRO A 135 0.43 7.89 21.68
N GLU A 136 0.44 6.56 21.77
CA GLU A 136 1.39 5.69 21.09
C GLU A 136 1.24 5.79 19.56
N TYR A 137 0.03 5.89 19.02
CA TYR A 137 -0.15 6.11 17.58
C TYR A 137 0.29 7.50 17.17
N VAL A 138 0.02 8.53 17.97
CA VAL A 138 0.49 9.88 17.67
C VAL A 138 2.02 9.89 17.55
N GLN A 139 2.71 9.20 18.46
CA GLN A 139 4.16 9.05 18.41
C GLN A 139 4.61 8.25 17.18
N LEU A 140 4.03 7.07 16.91
CA LEU A 140 4.39 6.24 15.75
C LEU A 140 4.19 6.97 14.41
N PHE A 141 3.12 7.76 14.28
CA PHE A 141 2.89 8.57 13.08
C PHE A 141 3.88 9.75 12.99
N SER A 142 4.24 10.36 14.12
CA SER A 142 5.27 11.40 14.17
C SER A 142 6.64 10.85 13.74
N ASP A 143 7.02 9.68 14.23
CA ASP A 143 8.31 9.07 13.92
C ASP A 143 8.38 8.61 12.46
N ALA A 144 7.33 7.93 11.99
CA ALA A 144 7.32 7.34 10.64
C ALA A 144 7.04 8.35 9.51
N LEU A 145 6.26 9.41 9.78
CA LEU A 145 5.72 10.30 8.74
C LEU A 145 5.85 11.80 9.06
N ALA A 146 6.43 12.16 10.21
CA ALA A 146 6.53 13.55 10.68
C ALA A 146 5.18 14.29 10.71
N GLN A 147 4.09 13.58 11.02
CA GLN A 147 2.73 14.11 11.06
C GLN A 147 1.89 13.42 12.13
N GLU A 148 0.75 14.01 12.47
CA GLU A 148 -0.27 13.33 13.27
C GLU A 148 -1.01 12.23 12.47
N PRO A 149 -1.71 11.31 13.15
CA PRO A 149 -2.59 10.34 12.50
C PRO A 149 -3.57 11.02 11.54
N SER A 150 -3.53 10.60 10.28
CA SER A 150 -4.36 11.12 9.20
C SER A 150 -4.84 9.97 8.31
N PHE A 151 -5.94 10.17 7.58
CA PHE A 151 -6.57 9.09 6.82
C PHE A 151 -5.69 8.70 5.63
N GLY A 152 -5.22 9.72 4.90
CA GLY A 152 -4.23 9.54 3.83
C GLY A 152 -2.91 8.96 4.35
N GLY A 153 -2.44 9.38 5.54
CA GLY A 153 -1.28 8.77 6.18
C GLY A 153 -1.48 7.28 6.42
N THR A 154 -2.60 6.90 7.01
CA THR A 154 -2.93 5.49 7.33
C THR A 154 -2.97 4.64 6.06
N CYS A 155 -3.65 5.11 4.99
CA CYS A 155 -3.69 4.40 3.72
C CYS A 155 -2.32 4.37 3.02
N GLY A 156 -1.52 5.44 3.15
CA GLY A 156 -0.23 5.61 2.50
C GLY A 156 0.92 4.80 3.13
N VAL A 157 0.82 4.41 4.40
CA VAL A 157 1.85 3.60 5.08
C VAL A 157 2.08 2.26 4.36
N CYS A 158 1.02 1.66 3.81
CA CYS A 158 1.10 0.34 3.20
C CYS A 158 1.53 0.34 1.72
N THR A 159 1.75 1.51 1.11
CA THR A 159 1.69 1.66 -0.36
C THR A 159 2.86 2.45 -0.95
N ARG A 160 3.59 3.20 -0.13
CA ARG A 160 4.60 4.20 -0.53
C ARG A 160 5.84 3.64 -1.25
N ARG A 161 5.90 2.34 -1.53
CA ARG A 161 7.07 1.67 -2.12
C ARG A 161 6.84 1.10 -3.53
N ARG A 162 6.01 1.71 -4.37
CA ARG A 162 5.92 1.32 -5.78
C ARG A 162 6.60 2.34 -6.70
N PRO A 163 7.88 2.15 -7.05
CA PRO A 163 8.40 2.67 -8.29
C PRO A 163 7.97 1.71 -9.41
N LYS A 164 6.72 1.83 -9.89
CA LYS A 164 6.45 1.36 -11.24
C LYS A 164 6.87 2.50 -12.15
N LEU A 165 7.88 2.24 -12.99
CA LEU A 165 8.21 3.09 -14.13
C LEU A 165 6.89 3.55 -14.76
N SER A 166 6.71 4.88 -14.82
CA SER A 166 5.59 5.50 -15.49
C SER A 166 5.67 5.19 -16.98
N PHE A 167 5.19 4.03 -17.40
CA PHE A 167 4.74 3.85 -18.76
C PHE A 167 3.33 4.46 -18.82
N ALA A 168 3.23 5.57 -19.56
CA ALA A 168 1.98 6.14 -20.07
C ALA A 168 1.04 6.82 -19.05
N CYS A 169 1.42 8.03 -18.65
CA CYS A 169 0.47 9.15 -18.75
C CYS A 169 1.07 10.16 -19.74
N LEU A 170 1.09 9.80 -21.02
CA LEU A 170 1.25 10.78 -22.09
C LEU A 170 -0.15 11.36 -22.34
N PRO A 171 -0.32 12.70 -22.27
CA PRO A 171 -1.57 13.31 -22.67
C PRO A 171 -1.81 13.01 -24.16
N SER A 172 -3.04 12.62 -24.50
CA SER A 172 -3.55 12.75 -25.88
C SER A 172 -3.66 14.22 -26.25
#